data_AF-A0A0K8RB89-F1
#
_entry.id   AF-A0A0K8RB89-F1
#
_cell.length_a   1.000
_cell.length_b   1.000
_cell.length_c   1.000
_cell.angle_alpha   90.00
_cell.angle_beta   90.00
_cell.angle_gamma   90.00
#
_symmetry.space_group_name_H-M   'P 1'
#
loop_
_entity.id
_entity.type
_entity.pdbx_description
1 polymer ?
#
loop_
_entity_poly.entity_id
_entity_poly.type
_entity_poly.pdbx_seq_one_letter_code
_entity_poly.pdbx_strand_id
1 'polypeptide(L)'
;MNIVKIFLILHRLSYISPEEAIVFPRLLQERSEGGKQIVLVNKDLHLELQKASILAETVLIGGFSERNFALKMKNGTELEENLYEDRDKFASVIMIKNEEGITLEGILTEQLKIEPLTMMQRMSGKGIPHRISRIELPPLAMASYSDLAFKNTSKLRVLENRQAASAPLIVCELFILLDSVYGITFPNLFTYLIALLNAVKLRFTLVSDPFVTIRIVGMYRLTYQEESLVYSYSLGYVLAEQSLRNLYGFLRQRPIFGNPDFFYLFSGRDLAQVNGQNLDITLMGMTFIAVMCGFNNVGIGEDKPGTYQGVRVTAHELAHAFGCVHDGEGPLAHIPNHPGSKFPECAWEHGYMMSYIEKDTKTFHFSPCCKLQMKVYFRLLLPDCLAIKFRYDYLINSENKLPGDYFDGNLFCKTHHPSLPSIFYPQPQDPLDLLQCKIQCRVRTDAYGYGGYIFYPHFAPEGLTCYGERATCRHGECRFW
;
A
#
# COMPACT_ATOMS: atom_id res chain seq x y z
N MET A 1 51.52 48.26 6.81
CA MET A 1 50.88 47.45 5.75
C MET A 1 51.35 46.02 5.94
N ASN A 2 50.58 45.00 6.30
CA ASN A 2 49.12 44.79 6.27
C ASN A 2 48.72 43.97 7.50
N ILE A 3 47.66 44.40 8.19
CA ILE A 3 46.97 43.61 9.22
C ILE A 3 45.99 42.70 8.48
N VAL A 4 46.23 41.39 8.47
CA VAL A 4 45.24 40.41 8.00
C VAL A 4 44.41 40.00 9.21
N LYS A 5 43.19 40.52 9.29
CA LYS A 5 42.15 40.06 10.24
C LYS A 5 41.67 38.68 9.79
N ILE A 6 41.98 37.65 10.57
CA ILE A 6 41.34 36.34 10.44
C ILE A 6 39.96 36.46 11.09
N PHE A 7 38.92 36.50 10.26
CA PHE A 7 37.55 36.30 10.71
C PHE A 7 37.32 34.80 10.92
N LEU A 8 37.32 34.35 12.18
CA LEU A 8 36.71 33.09 12.58
C LEU A 8 35.20 33.21 12.37
N ILE A 9 34.71 32.73 11.23
CA ILE A 9 33.29 32.45 11.04
C ILE A 9 32.98 31.26 11.95
N LEU A 10 32.45 31.55 13.14
CA LEU A 10 31.72 30.57 13.94
C LEU A 10 30.46 30.18 13.15
N HIS A 11 30.57 29.16 12.29
CA HIS A 11 29.40 28.38 11.91
C HIS A 11 28.85 27.77 13.20
N ARG A 12 27.81 28.41 13.76
CA ARG A 12 26.87 27.72 14.66
C ARG A 12 26.20 26.63 13.85
N LEU A 13 26.88 25.50 13.74
CA LEU A 13 26.23 24.22 13.54
C LEU A 13 25.47 23.96 14.84
N SER A 14 24.22 24.42 14.91
CA SER A 14 23.24 23.86 15.82
C SER A 14 22.96 22.42 15.36
N TYR A 15 23.89 21.52 15.65
CA TYR A 15 23.61 20.10 15.76
C TYR A 15 22.70 19.95 16.97
N ILE A 16 21.40 20.13 16.77
CA ILE A 16 20.41 19.52 17.65
C ILE A 16 20.56 18.03 17.38
N SER A 17 21.28 17.34 18.26
CA SER A 17 21.11 15.90 18.40
C SER A 17 19.64 15.69 18.73
N PRO A 18 18.82 15.04 17.89
CA PRO A 18 17.53 14.54 18.34
C PRO A 18 17.84 13.27 19.13
N GLU A 19 18.49 13.43 20.29
CA GLU A 19 18.30 12.51 21.40
C GLU A 19 16.80 12.54 21.71
N GLU A 20 16.22 11.36 21.92
CA GLU A 20 14.83 11.09 22.23
C GLU A 20 14.12 12.26 22.94
N ALA A 21 13.51 13.14 22.15
CA ALA A 21 12.96 14.37 22.68
C ALA A 21 11.51 14.12 23.08
N ILE A 22 11.24 14.22 24.38
CA ILE A 22 9.87 14.27 24.88
C ILE A 22 9.30 15.65 24.58
N VAL A 23 8.22 15.69 23.81
CA VAL A 23 7.54 16.91 23.39
C VAL A 23 6.08 16.89 23.80
N PHE A 24 5.43 18.04 23.69
CA PHE A 24 4.01 18.22 24.01
C PHE A 24 3.36 18.97 22.85
N PRO A 25 2.95 18.28 21.78
CA PRO A 25 2.37 18.88 20.60
C PRO A 25 1.10 19.67 20.96
N ARG A 26 0.94 20.85 20.34
CA ARG A 26 -0.20 21.73 20.57
C ARG A 26 -0.76 22.24 19.27
N LEU A 27 -2.08 22.21 19.17
CA LEU A 27 -2.81 22.85 18.09
C LEU A 27 -2.83 24.36 18.34
N LEU A 28 -2.20 25.15 17.46
CA LEU A 28 -2.13 26.61 17.60
C LEU A 28 -3.32 27.30 16.95
N GLN A 29 -3.82 26.77 15.83
CA GLN A 29 -4.93 27.34 15.09
C GLN A 29 -5.75 26.22 14.44
N GLU A 30 -7.07 26.22 14.68
CA GLU A 30 -7.96 25.20 14.13
C GLU A 30 -8.24 25.37 12.63
N ARG A 31 -8.06 26.58 12.08
CA ARG A 31 -8.21 26.89 10.64
C ARG A 31 -7.36 28.11 10.25
N SER A 32 -6.37 27.93 9.39
CA SER A 32 -5.76 29.03 8.60
C SER A 32 -6.56 29.26 7.30
N GLU A 33 -6.22 30.29 6.51
CA GLU A 33 -6.65 30.35 5.11
C GLU A 33 -6.32 29.02 4.42
N GLY A 34 -7.30 28.40 3.75
CA GLY A 34 -7.16 27.10 3.09
C GLY A 34 -7.50 25.85 3.92
N GLY A 35 -7.97 25.98 5.17
CA GLY A 35 -8.44 24.84 5.96
C GLY A 35 -7.34 23.98 6.59
N LYS A 36 -6.10 24.46 6.60
CA LYS A 36 -4.97 23.80 7.28
C LYS A 36 -5.02 24.03 8.80
N GLN A 37 -4.44 23.09 9.53
CA GLN A 37 -4.26 23.12 10.99
C GLN A 37 -2.77 23.28 11.31
N ILE A 38 -2.45 24.27 12.15
CA ILE A 38 -1.05 24.52 12.55
C ILE A 38 -0.80 23.80 13.87
N VAL A 39 0.13 22.84 13.84
CA VAL A 39 0.53 22.09 15.04
C VAL A 39 1.96 22.42 15.40
N LEU A 40 2.16 22.95 16.60
CA LEU A 40 3.49 23.14 17.18
C LEU A 40 3.93 21.84 17.84
N VAL A 41 4.96 21.19 17.29
CA VAL A 41 5.52 19.97 17.87
C VAL A 41 6.57 20.34 18.93
N ASN A 42 7.49 21.23 18.58
CA ASN A 42 8.44 21.86 19.50
C ASN A 42 8.84 23.25 18.99
N LYS A 43 9.77 23.94 19.66
CA LYS A 43 10.18 25.31 19.29
C LYS A 43 10.79 25.44 17.88
N ASP A 44 11.33 24.35 17.34
CA ASP A 44 12.06 24.31 16.06
C ASP A 44 11.23 23.60 14.95
N LEU A 45 10.11 22.95 15.31
CA LEU A 45 9.28 22.16 14.41
C LEU A 45 7.78 22.45 14.60
N HIS A 46 7.17 22.96 13.54
CA HIS A 46 5.72 23.07 13.40
C HIS A 46 5.26 22.36 12.12
N LEU A 47 4.04 21.85 12.10
CA LEU A 47 3.42 21.20 10.93
C LEU A 47 2.26 22.05 10.42
N GLU A 48 2.13 22.15 9.11
CA GLU A 48 0.96 22.68 8.43
C GLU A 48 0.12 21.52 7.89
N LEU A 49 -0.78 21.00 8.74
CA LEU A 49 -1.51 19.78 8.47
C LEU A 49 -2.78 20.05 7.66
N GLN A 50 -2.93 19.30 6.56
CA GLN A 50 -4.19 19.18 5.82
C GLN A 50 -4.66 17.72 5.84
N LYS A 51 -5.96 17.47 5.65
CA LYS A 51 -6.47 16.11 5.51
C LYS A 51 -5.78 15.42 4.34
N ALA A 52 -5.28 14.21 4.58
CA ALA A 52 -4.74 13.38 3.50
C ALA A 52 -5.82 12.41 3.01
N SER A 53 -5.61 11.89 1.81
CA SER A 53 -6.41 10.80 1.27
C SER A 53 -5.52 9.86 0.48
N ILE A 54 -5.60 8.58 0.81
CA ILE A 54 -4.77 7.51 0.25
C ILE A 54 -5.62 6.28 -0.09
N LEU A 55 -6.74 6.09 0.60
CA LEU A 55 -7.64 4.96 0.42
C LEU A 55 -8.62 5.18 -0.73
N ALA A 56 -9.07 4.07 -1.31
CA ALA A 56 -10.29 4.08 -2.10
C ALA A 56 -11.51 4.39 -1.24
N GLU A 57 -12.57 4.95 -1.82
CA GLU A 57 -13.80 5.23 -1.07
C GLU A 57 -14.36 3.96 -0.43
N THR A 58 -14.28 2.85 -1.16
CA THR A 58 -14.52 1.52 -0.62
C THR A 58 -13.26 0.68 -0.77
N VAL A 59 -12.76 0.18 0.35
CA VAL A 59 -11.52 -0.62 0.42
C VAL A 59 -11.84 -2.03 0.88
N LEU A 60 -11.25 -3.02 0.22
CA LEU A 60 -11.34 -4.41 0.67
C LEU A 60 -10.34 -4.64 1.81
N ILE A 61 -10.82 -4.96 3.01
CA ILE A 61 -9.99 -5.19 4.20
C ILE A 61 -10.18 -6.62 4.72
N GLY A 62 -9.10 -7.33 5.04
CA GLY A 62 -9.19 -8.63 5.72
C GLY A 62 -7.94 -8.99 6.51
N GLY A 63 -8.10 -9.85 7.52
CA GLY A 63 -6.99 -10.33 8.36
C GLY A 63 -6.51 -9.38 9.47
N PHE A 64 -7.15 -8.23 9.67
CA PHE A 64 -6.79 -7.27 10.74
C PHE A 64 -7.41 -7.56 12.11
N SER A 65 -8.26 -8.58 12.22
CA SER A 65 -8.81 -9.06 13.49
C SER A 65 -8.34 -10.48 13.75
N GLU A 66 -7.83 -10.76 14.96
CA GLU A 66 -7.39 -12.10 15.36
C GLU A 66 -8.50 -13.16 15.24
N ARG A 67 -9.76 -12.75 15.37
CA ARG A 67 -10.92 -13.65 15.36
C ARG A 67 -11.59 -13.76 13.99
N ASN A 68 -11.30 -12.87 13.06
CA ASN A 68 -12.00 -12.82 11.78
C ASN A 68 -11.06 -12.37 10.64
N PHE A 69 -10.71 -13.34 9.79
CA PHE A 69 -9.92 -13.13 8.57
C PHE A 69 -10.78 -12.87 7.34
N ALA A 70 -12.11 -12.82 7.47
CA ALA A 70 -13.00 -12.57 6.34
C ALA A 70 -12.74 -11.21 5.72
N LEU A 71 -12.70 -11.19 4.39
CA LEU A 71 -12.61 -9.98 3.59
C LEU A 71 -13.93 -9.21 3.69
N LYS A 72 -13.83 -7.91 3.94
CA LYS A 72 -14.98 -7.00 4.06
C LYS A 72 -14.69 -5.71 3.33
N MET A 73 -15.67 -5.22 2.60
CA MET A 73 -15.65 -3.86 2.10
C MET A 73 -15.84 -2.89 3.26
N LYS A 74 -15.03 -1.84 3.29
CA LYS A 74 -15.06 -0.78 4.32
C LYS A 74 -15.02 0.59 3.66
N ASN A 75 -15.64 1.57 4.33
CA ASN A 75 -15.59 2.96 3.92
C ASN A 75 -14.19 3.52 4.18
N GLY A 76 -13.41 3.77 3.12
CA GLY A 76 -12.06 4.31 3.23
C GLY A 76 -12.03 5.73 3.77
N THR A 77 -13.04 6.56 3.46
CA THR A 77 -13.14 7.94 3.96
C THR A 77 -13.25 7.97 5.49
N GLU A 78 -14.02 7.06 6.07
CA GLU A 78 -14.11 6.89 7.53
C GLU A 78 -12.79 6.36 8.11
N LEU A 79 -12.16 5.40 7.43
CA LEU A 79 -10.92 4.78 7.89
C LEU A 79 -9.72 5.74 7.90
N GLU A 80 -9.68 6.72 6.98
CA GLU A 80 -8.63 7.72 6.90
C GLU A 80 -9.01 9.06 7.54
N GLU A 81 -10.13 9.12 8.26
CA GLU A 81 -10.65 10.38 8.81
C GLU A 81 -9.61 11.12 9.67
N ASN A 82 -8.73 10.41 10.38
CA ASN A 82 -7.74 11.01 11.27
C ASN A 82 -6.36 11.18 10.62
N LEU A 83 -6.23 10.93 9.31
CA LEU A 83 -4.98 11.03 8.57
C LEU A 83 -4.75 12.45 8.03
N TYR A 84 -3.57 12.99 8.29
CA TYR A 84 -3.14 14.31 7.85
C TYR A 84 -1.76 14.26 7.22
N GLU A 85 -1.49 15.21 6.32
CA GLU A 85 -0.22 15.40 5.64
C GLU A 85 0.30 16.84 5.74
N ASP A 86 1.62 17.01 5.77
CA ASP A 86 2.32 18.27 5.45
C ASP A 86 3.24 17.95 4.27
N ARG A 87 2.90 18.45 3.08
CA ARG A 87 3.62 18.11 1.84
C ARG A 87 5.03 18.67 1.80
N ASP A 88 5.26 19.83 2.40
CA ASP A 88 6.56 20.50 2.36
C ASP A 88 7.57 19.78 3.27
N LYS A 89 7.08 19.16 4.34
CA LYS A 89 7.90 18.37 5.28
C LYS A 89 7.80 16.88 5.06
N PHE A 90 7.03 16.43 4.06
CA PHE A 90 6.69 15.02 3.85
C PHE A 90 6.14 14.32 5.10
N ALA A 91 5.41 15.06 5.93
CA ALA A 91 4.82 14.52 7.15
C ALA A 91 3.54 13.75 6.80
N SER A 92 3.32 12.64 7.50
CA SER A 92 2.13 11.80 7.41
C SER A 92 1.79 11.32 8.81
N VAL A 93 0.76 11.90 9.42
CA VAL A 93 0.45 11.70 10.83
C VAL A 93 -1.03 11.41 11.03
N ILE A 94 -1.29 10.58 12.02
CA ILE A 94 -2.60 10.34 12.57
C ILE A 94 -2.78 11.30 13.74
N MET A 95 -3.78 12.17 13.64
CA MET A 95 -4.07 13.17 14.65
C MET A 95 -5.45 12.95 15.24
N ILE A 96 -5.51 12.72 16.55
CA ILE A 96 -6.76 12.58 17.30
C ILE A 96 -6.86 13.74 18.29
N LYS A 97 -8.03 14.36 18.37
CA LYS A 97 -8.32 15.49 19.28
C LYS A 97 -9.16 15.01 20.46
N ASN A 98 -8.68 15.26 21.66
CA ASN A 98 -9.36 14.94 22.92
C ASN A 98 -9.45 16.19 23.83
N GLU A 99 -10.21 16.11 24.92
CA GLU A 99 -10.33 17.21 25.90
C GLU A 99 -8.98 17.64 26.50
N GLU A 100 -8.03 16.72 26.62
CA GLU A 100 -6.70 16.96 27.20
C GLU A 100 -5.66 17.53 26.21
N GLY A 101 -6.00 17.58 24.91
CA GLY A 101 -5.09 18.01 23.84
C GLY A 101 -5.16 17.12 22.60
N ILE A 102 -4.05 17.06 21.86
CA ILE A 102 -3.95 16.25 20.63
C ILE A 102 -2.98 15.09 20.83
N THR A 103 -3.24 13.96 20.19
CA THR A 103 -2.24 12.92 19.94
C THR A 103 -1.78 12.98 18.50
N LEU A 104 -0.48 12.81 18.28
CA LEU A 104 0.12 12.56 16.98
C LEU A 104 0.82 11.20 16.99
N GLU A 105 0.59 10.40 15.97
CA GLU A 105 1.32 9.16 15.70
C GLU A 105 1.65 9.11 14.21
N GLY A 106 2.92 8.92 13.84
CA GLY A 106 3.32 8.90 12.43
C GLY A 106 4.68 9.51 12.15
N ILE A 107 4.82 10.03 10.93
CA ILE A 107 6.05 10.56 10.35
C ILE A 107 5.97 12.09 10.39
N LEU A 108 6.93 12.73 11.05
CA LEU A 108 7.03 14.20 11.16
C LEU A 108 7.82 14.82 10.00
N THR A 109 8.86 14.13 9.56
CA THR A 109 9.76 14.49 8.45
C THR A 109 10.31 13.21 7.83
N GLU A 110 11.09 13.29 6.77
CA GLU A 110 11.70 12.11 6.15
C GLU A 110 12.59 11.29 7.10
N GLN A 111 13.09 11.89 8.19
CA GLN A 111 13.97 11.20 9.15
C GLN A 111 13.40 11.11 10.56
N LEU A 112 12.23 11.70 10.85
CA LEU A 112 11.68 11.76 12.21
C LEU A 112 10.28 11.19 12.27
N LYS A 113 10.01 10.40 13.32
CA LYS A 113 8.68 9.91 13.68
C LYS A 113 8.26 10.42 15.06
N ILE A 114 6.96 10.34 15.33
CA ILE A 114 6.34 10.71 16.60
C ILE A 114 5.38 9.63 17.08
N GLU A 115 5.36 9.38 18.38
CA GLU A 115 4.44 8.46 19.02
C GLU A 115 3.99 8.97 20.41
N PRO A 116 2.74 8.72 20.82
CA PRO A 116 2.25 9.13 22.14
C PRO A 116 2.84 8.27 23.26
N LEU A 117 3.19 8.89 24.39
CA LEU A 117 3.66 8.21 25.60
C LEU A 117 2.49 7.98 26.57
N THR A 118 1.78 6.85 26.42
CA THR A 118 0.56 6.54 27.17
C THR A 118 0.79 6.21 28.66
N MET A 119 1.99 5.77 29.05
CA MET A 119 2.31 5.33 30.42
C MET A 119 2.97 6.39 31.32
N MET A 120 3.35 7.56 30.79
CA MET A 120 3.89 8.62 31.63
C MET A 120 2.75 9.30 32.40
N GLN A 121 2.94 9.53 33.70
CA GLN A 121 2.01 10.29 34.52
C GLN A 121 1.70 11.62 33.83
N ARG A 122 0.42 11.79 33.48
CA ARG A 122 -0.10 12.99 32.83
C ARG A 122 0.28 14.19 33.69
N MET A 123 1.17 15.04 33.18
CA MET A 123 1.49 16.29 33.85
C MET A 123 0.33 17.26 33.63
N SER A 124 -0.42 17.54 34.69
CA SER A 124 -1.52 18.51 34.67
C SER A 124 -1.06 19.82 34.02
N GLY A 125 -1.79 20.28 32.99
CA GLY A 125 -1.53 21.53 32.27
C GLY A 125 -0.48 21.49 31.16
N LYS A 126 0.22 20.37 30.90
CA LYS A 126 1.22 20.29 29.82
C LYS A 126 0.76 19.59 28.53
N GLY A 127 -0.40 18.94 28.54
CA GLY A 127 -0.92 18.17 27.41
C GLY A 127 -0.38 16.74 27.40
N ILE A 128 -0.63 16.01 26.30
CA ILE A 128 -0.22 14.61 26.14
C ILE A 128 1.26 14.57 25.73
N PRO A 129 2.14 13.81 26.43
CA PRO A 129 3.54 13.68 26.05
C PRO A 129 3.72 12.78 24.83
N HIS A 130 4.67 13.14 23.97
CA HIS A 130 5.07 12.38 22.79
C HIS A 130 6.58 12.18 22.75
N ARG A 131 7.03 11.07 22.18
CA ARG A 131 8.43 10.82 21.88
C ARG A 131 8.69 11.12 20.41
N ILE A 132 9.71 11.93 20.12
CA ILE A 132 10.30 12.04 18.80
C ILE A 132 11.52 11.13 18.73
N SER A 133 11.60 10.33 17.68
CA SER A 133 12.74 9.46 17.40
C SER A 133 13.07 9.48 15.92
N ARG A 134 14.31 9.08 15.58
CA ARG A 134 14.71 8.93 14.19
C ARG A 134 14.08 7.70 13.58
N ILE A 135 13.78 7.79 12.28
CA ILE A 135 13.49 6.64 11.45
C ILE A 135 14.84 6.04 11.08
N GLU A 136 15.14 4.86 11.62
CA GLU A 136 16.37 4.14 11.31
C GLU A 136 16.16 3.31 10.05
N LEU A 137 17.09 3.46 9.11
CA LEU A 137 17.17 2.63 7.92
C LEU A 137 18.31 1.62 8.14
N PRO A 138 18.08 0.32 7.93
CA PRO A 138 19.14 -0.66 7.96
C PRO A 138 20.23 -0.32 6.93
N PRO A 139 21.52 -0.54 7.24
CA PRO A 139 22.58 -0.32 6.28
C PRO A 139 22.41 -1.26 5.08
N LEU A 140 21.98 -0.72 3.95
CA LEU A 140 21.92 -1.45 2.69
C LEU A 140 23.35 -1.73 2.20
N ALA A 141 23.71 -2.99 2.01
CA ALA A 141 25.03 -3.33 1.51
C ALA A 141 25.11 -3.19 -0.02
N MET A 142 26.30 -2.82 -0.46
CA MET A 142 26.68 -2.57 -1.86
C MET A 142 26.71 -3.83 -2.75
N ALA A 143 26.27 -4.99 -2.22
CA ALA A 143 26.59 -6.28 -2.80
C ALA A 143 25.61 -6.67 -3.92
N SER A 144 26.11 -6.62 -5.16
CA SER A 144 25.61 -7.37 -6.32
C SER A 144 24.21 -6.99 -6.84
N TYR A 145 24.18 -5.90 -7.59
CA TYR A 145 23.21 -5.50 -8.61
C TYR A 145 22.74 -6.67 -9.51
N SER A 146 21.68 -7.37 -9.13
CA SER A 146 20.91 -8.10 -10.14
C SER A 146 19.42 -8.07 -9.83
N ASP A 147 18.83 -6.91 -10.05
CA ASP A 147 17.39 -6.86 -10.28
C ASP A 147 17.09 -7.58 -11.59
N LEU A 148 16.13 -8.49 -11.53
CA LEU A 148 15.80 -9.35 -12.64
C LEU A 148 14.98 -8.58 -13.67
N ALA A 149 15.68 -7.99 -14.65
CA ALA A 149 15.06 -7.69 -15.93
C ALA A 149 14.58 -9.02 -16.55
N PHE A 150 13.28 -9.29 -16.48
CA PHE A 150 12.73 -10.54 -17.01
C PHE A 150 12.93 -10.57 -18.54
N LYS A 151 13.69 -11.55 -19.03
CA LYS A 151 13.94 -11.75 -20.48
C LYS A 151 12.68 -12.05 -21.30
N ASN A 152 11.56 -12.36 -20.64
CA ASN A 152 10.29 -12.74 -21.27
C ASN A 152 9.18 -11.69 -21.08
N THR A 153 9.53 -10.39 -21.02
CA THR A 153 8.54 -9.34 -21.23
C THR A 153 8.15 -9.35 -22.71
N SER A 154 6.89 -9.62 -23.02
CA SER A 154 6.27 -9.20 -24.28
C SER A 154 6.71 -7.77 -24.57
N LYS A 155 7.45 -7.54 -25.67
CA LYS A 155 8.01 -6.22 -26.01
C LYS A 155 6.92 -5.16 -25.87
N LEU A 156 7.11 -4.20 -24.96
CA LEU A 156 6.27 -3.01 -24.91
C LEU A 156 6.36 -2.32 -26.28
N ARG A 157 5.23 -1.92 -26.85
CA ARG A 157 5.18 -1.27 -28.16
C ARG A 157 4.86 0.20 -27.99
N VAL A 158 5.45 1.03 -28.83
CA VAL A 158 5.08 2.44 -28.95
C VAL A 158 3.65 2.50 -29.47
N LEU A 159 2.77 3.19 -28.75
CA LEU A 159 1.37 3.39 -29.15
C LEU A 159 1.30 4.60 -30.11
N GLU A 160 1.48 4.34 -31.42
CA GLU A 160 1.65 5.35 -32.48
C GLU A 160 0.46 6.34 -32.64
N ASN A 161 -0.74 5.99 -32.15
CA ASN A 161 -1.95 6.82 -32.28
C ASN A 161 -2.27 7.71 -31.08
N ARG A 162 -1.42 7.77 -30.05
CA ARG A 162 -1.55 8.84 -29.05
C ARG A 162 -0.89 10.10 -29.61
N GLN A 163 -1.67 10.92 -30.33
CA GLN A 163 -1.50 12.38 -30.18
C GLN A 163 -1.39 12.63 -28.68
N ALA A 164 -0.34 13.31 -28.25
CA ALA A 164 0.13 13.43 -26.87
C ALA A 164 -0.94 13.99 -25.90
N ALA A 165 -2.00 13.24 -25.64
CA ALA A 165 -2.84 13.40 -24.47
C ALA A 165 -2.00 12.87 -23.31
N SER A 166 -1.11 13.75 -22.83
CA SER A 166 -0.52 13.67 -21.51
C SER A 166 -1.68 13.39 -20.56
N ALA A 167 -1.81 12.17 -20.04
CA ALA A 167 -2.56 11.98 -18.81
C ALA A 167 -1.76 12.80 -17.77
N PRO A 168 -2.24 13.98 -17.36
CA PRO A 168 -1.44 14.84 -16.49
C PRO A 168 -1.22 14.16 -15.14
N LEU A 169 -2.09 13.20 -14.79
CA LEU A 169 -2.06 12.43 -13.56
C LEU A 169 -2.09 10.93 -13.87
N ILE A 170 -1.12 10.21 -13.31
CA ILE A 170 -1.07 8.75 -13.25
C ILE A 170 -1.48 8.35 -11.84
N VAL A 171 -2.54 7.55 -11.74
CA VAL A 171 -2.99 6.95 -10.48
C VAL A 171 -2.65 5.47 -10.54
N CYS A 172 -1.89 4.98 -9.58
CA CYS A 172 -1.66 3.54 -9.42
C CYS A 172 -2.57 3.01 -8.32
N GLU A 173 -3.49 2.12 -8.66
CA GLU A 173 -4.35 1.41 -7.73
C GLU A 173 -3.60 0.22 -7.12
N LEU A 174 -3.23 0.34 -5.85
CA LEU A 174 -2.41 -0.62 -5.12
C LEU A 174 -3.25 -1.49 -4.19
N PHE A 175 -2.98 -2.79 -4.19
CA PHE A 175 -3.47 -3.71 -3.19
C PHE A 175 -2.32 -4.15 -2.28
N ILE A 176 -2.50 -3.96 -0.98
CA ILE A 176 -1.48 -4.24 0.01
C ILE A 176 -1.71 -5.61 0.64
N LEU A 177 -0.65 -6.40 0.70
CA LEU A 177 -0.60 -7.65 1.41
C LEU A 177 0.37 -7.50 2.59
N LEU A 178 0.06 -8.19 3.68
CA LEU A 178 0.88 -8.20 4.89
C LEU A 178 1.10 -9.65 5.29
N ASP A 179 2.27 -9.99 5.80
CA ASP A 179 2.43 -11.27 6.48
C ASP A 179 1.89 -11.24 7.92
N SER A 180 1.80 -12.43 8.50
CA SER A 180 1.26 -12.68 9.84
C SER A 180 2.06 -12.00 10.95
N VAL A 181 3.34 -11.66 10.72
CA VAL A 181 4.20 -11.00 11.72
C VAL A 181 3.58 -9.69 12.17
N TYR A 182 2.97 -8.94 11.25
CA TYR A 182 2.25 -7.70 11.56
C TYR A 182 1.13 -7.88 12.58
N GLY A 183 0.41 -9.01 12.55
CA GLY A 183 -0.72 -9.24 13.46
C GLY A 183 -0.33 -9.63 14.87
N ILE A 184 0.88 -10.15 15.08
CA ILE A 184 1.39 -10.52 16.41
C ILE A 184 2.02 -9.32 17.11
N THR A 185 2.72 -8.50 16.34
CA THR A 185 3.67 -7.53 16.89
C THR A 185 3.09 -6.14 17.07
N PHE A 186 1.95 -5.82 16.43
CA PHE A 186 1.53 -4.43 16.32
C PHE A 186 -0.01 -4.22 16.38
N PRO A 187 -0.57 -3.80 17.54
CA PRO A 187 -2.02 -3.68 17.74
C PRO A 187 -2.68 -2.52 16.95
N ASN A 188 -1.93 -1.49 16.54
CA ASN A 188 -2.44 -0.35 15.77
C ASN A 188 -2.12 -0.46 14.27
N LEU A 189 -2.08 -1.69 13.74
CA LEU A 189 -1.57 -2.01 12.41
C LEU A 189 -2.14 -1.16 11.28
N PHE A 190 -3.46 -1.00 11.26
CA PHE A 190 -4.12 -0.24 10.20
C PHE A 190 -3.66 1.22 10.20
N THR A 191 -3.66 1.87 11.36
CA THR A 191 -3.23 3.25 11.60
C THR A 191 -1.80 3.50 11.15
N TYR A 192 -0.89 2.58 11.50
CA TYR A 192 0.50 2.62 11.05
C TYR A 192 0.61 2.52 9.53
N LEU A 193 -0.11 1.58 8.90
CA LEU A 193 -0.02 1.35 7.47
C LEU A 193 -0.56 2.52 6.65
N ILE A 194 -1.67 3.13 7.04
CA ILE A 194 -2.20 4.29 6.30
C ILE A 194 -1.24 5.48 6.38
N ALA A 195 -0.57 5.69 7.52
CA ALA A 195 0.45 6.73 7.66
C ALA A 195 1.68 6.43 6.80
N LEU A 196 2.16 5.18 6.81
CA LEU A 196 3.28 4.70 5.99
C LEU A 196 2.98 4.85 4.50
N LEU A 197 1.84 4.35 4.03
CA LEU A 197 1.46 4.36 2.61
C LEU A 197 1.22 5.78 2.10
N ASN A 198 0.66 6.66 2.93
CA ASN A 198 0.55 8.07 2.57
C ASN A 198 1.93 8.75 2.51
N ALA A 199 2.87 8.39 3.38
CA ALA A 199 4.25 8.88 3.24
C ALA A 199 4.95 8.37 1.98
N VAL A 200 4.69 7.12 1.56
CA VAL A 200 5.13 6.60 0.24
C VAL A 200 4.55 7.45 -0.88
N LYS A 201 3.23 7.70 -0.87
CA LYS A 201 2.56 8.58 -1.84
C LYS A 201 3.20 9.97 -1.89
N LEU A 202 3.56 10.56 -0.75
CA LEU A 202 4.21 11.88 -0.71
C LEU A 202 5.54 11.89 -1.48
N ARG A 203 6.31 10.79 -1.54
CA ARG A 203 7.53 10.70 -2.37
C ARG A 203 7.26 10.90 -3.85
N PHE A 204 6.13 10.40 -4.35
CA PHE A 204 5.73 10.54 -5.76
C PHE A 204 5.23 11.94 -6.12
N THR A 205 4.92 12.79 -5.14
CA THR A 205 4.58 14.21 -5.40
C THR A 205 5.76 15.02 -5.96
N LEU A 206 6.99 14.49 -5.81
CA LEU A 206 8.20 15.03 -6.44
C LEU A 206 8.27 14.82 -7.96
N VAL A 207 7.35 14.03 -8.52
CA VAL A 207 7.22 13.76 -9.96
C VAL A 207 6.11 14.64 -10.52
N SER A 208 6.46 15.59 -11.40
CA SER A 208 5.54 16.62 -11.90
C SER A 208 5.17 16.46 -13.38
N ASP A 209 5.81 15.54 -14.10
CA ASP A 209 5.56 15.30 -15.53
C ASP A 209 5.79 13.82 -15.88
N PRO A 210 4.72 13.00 -15.87
CA PRO A 210 3.38 13.34 -15.39
C PRO A 210 3.33 13.42 -13.85
N PHE A 211 2.26 13.99 -13.28
CA PHE A 211 1.99 13.82 -11.85
C PHE A 211 1.70 12.34 -11.56
N VAL A 212 2.21 11.84 -10.43
CA VAL A 212 2.03 10.45 -10.03
C VAL A 212 1.44 10.40 -8.63
N THR A 213 0.42 9.58 -8.44
CA THR A 213 -0.17 9.30 -7.12
C THR A 213 -0.52 7.84 -6.99
N ILE A 214 -0.66 7.41 -5.73
CA ILE A 214 -1.05 6.07 -5.34
C ILE A 214 -2.44 6.13 -4.72
N ARG A 215 -3.25 5.08 -4.93
CA ARG A 215 -4.55 4.88 -4.31
C ARG A 215 -4.66 3.43 -3.83
N ILE A 216 -4.96 3.22 -2.55
CA ILE A 216 -5.04 1.88 -1.97
C ILE A 216 -6.45 1.33 -2.10
N VAL A 217 -6.59 0.22 -2.82
CA VAL A 217 -7.90 -0.39 -3.14
C VAL A 217 -8.21 -1.60 -2.26
N GLY A 218 -7.20 -2.14 -1.58
CA GLY A 218 -7.39 -3.22 -0.62
C GLY A 218 -6.18 -3.44 0.28
N MET A 219 -6.42 -4.05 1.43
CA MET A 219 -5.40 -4.53 2.36
C MET A 219 -5.79 -5.91 2.89
N TYR A 220 -4.88 -6.87 2.82
CA TYR A 220 -5.12 -8.22 3.34
C TYR A 220 -3.89 -8.77 4.07
N ARG A 221 -4.08 -9.17 5.32
CA ARG A 221 -3.05 -9.92 6.05
C ARG A 221 -3.19 -11.41 5.81
N LEU A 222 -2.14 -12.00 5.26
CA LEU A 222 -2.01 -13.44 5.00
C LEU A 222 -2.05 -14.23 6.31
N THR A 223 -2.64 -15.42 6.23
CA THR A 223 -2.53 -16.46 7.26
C THR A 223 -1.19 -17.21 7.13
N TYR A 224 -0.79 -17.93 8.17
CA TYR A 224 0.39 -18.82 8.10
C TYR A 224 0.30 -19.87 6.98
N GLN A 225 -0.92 -20.37 6.72
CA GLN A 225 -1.18 -21.34 5.68
C GLN A 225 -1.06 -20.73 4.28
N GLU A 226 -1.40 -19.45 4.11
CA GLU A 226 -1.20 -18.74 2.86
C GLU A 226 0.25 -18.34 2.66
N GLU A 227 0.95 -17.94 3.73
CA GLU A 227 2.39 -17.70 3.70
C GLU A 227 3.17 -18.92 3.23
N SER A 228 2.79 -20.15 3.60
CA SER A 228 3.49 -21.36 3.13
C SER A 228 3.32 -21.63 1.64
N LEU A 229 2.33 -21.00 0.99
CA LEU A 229 2.14 -21.03 -0.46
C LEU A 229 2.91 -19.90 -1.17
N VAL A 230 3.31 -18.86 -0.44
CA VAL A 230 3.98 -17.68 -0.98
C VAL A 230 5.47 -17.74 -0.70
N TYR A 231 5.87 -17.82 0.57
CA TYR A 231 7.26 -17.72 0.98
C TYR A 231 8.07 -18.99 0.71
N SER A 232 9.24 -18.77 0.12
CA SER A 232 10.33 -19.74 0.05
C SER A 232 11.43 -19.31 1.01
N TYR A 233 12.13 -20.25 1.64
CA TYR A 233 13.12 -19.95 2.66
C TYR A 233 14.49 -20.57 2.38
N SER A 234 15.55 -19.89 2.83
CA SER A 234 16.89 -20.43 2.94
C SER A 234 17.58 -19.85 4.17
N LEU A 235 18.18 -20.70 5.01
CA LEU A 235 18.91 -20.30 6.22
C LEU A 235 18.13 -19.32 7.14
N GLY A 236 16.80 -19.43 7.19
CA GLY A 236 15.93 -18.56 7.99
C GLY A 236 15.48 -17.27 7.33
N TYR A 237 15.99 -16.94 6.14
CA TYR A 237 15.60 -15.78 5.33
C TYR A 237 14.56 -16.15 4.29
N VAL A 238 13.66 -15.22 3.99
CA VAL A 238 12.70 -15.34 2.88
C VAL A 238 13.44 -15.06 1.56
N LEU A 239 13.45 -16.04 0.66
CA LEU A 239 14.02 -15.86 -0.67
C LEU A 239 13.07 -15.01 -1.52
N ALA A 240 13.44 -13.74 -1.74
CA ALA A 240 12.54 -12.74 -2.33
C ALA A 240 12.10 -13.10 -3.75
N GLU A 241 13.02 -13.51 -4.63
CA GLU A 241 12.69 -13.84 -6.02
C GLU A 241 11.68 -14.99 -6.10
N GLN A 242 11.97 -16.11 -5.44
CA GLN A 242 11.09 -17.28 -5.47
C GLN A 242 9.74 -16.95 -4.84
N SER A 243 9.76 -16.20 -3.73
CA SER A 243 8.54 -15.78 -3.04
C SER A 243 7.68 -14.84 -3.90
N LEU A 244 8.29 -13.94 -4.67
CA LEU A 244 7.59 -13.03 -5.57
C LEU A 244 6.92 -13.79 -6.73
N ARG A 245 7.60 -14.82 -7.28
CA ARG A 245 7.02 -15.71 -8.31
C ARG A 245 5.85 -16.52 -7.76
N ASN A 246 5.96 -17.03 -6.54
CA ASN A 246 4.88 -17.75 -5.87
C ASN A 246 3.70 -16.82 -5.55
N LEU A 247 3.97 -15.60 -5.08
CA LEU A 247 2.96 -14.57 -4.82
C LEU A 247 2.12 -14.29 -6.06
N TYR A 248 2.78 -14.12 -7.20
CA TYR A 248 2.10 -13.96 -8.48
C TYR A 248 1.13 -15.14 -8.75
N GLY A 249 1.59 -16.39 -8.61
CA GLY A 249 0.74 -17.58 -8.79
C GLY A 249 -0.42 -17.67 -7.78
N PHE A 250 -0.14 -17.32 -6.53
CA PHE A 250 -1.10 -17.29 -5.42
C PHE A 250 -2.27 -16.33 -5.68
N LEU A 251 -1.98 -15.13 -6.19
CA LEU A 251 -2.97 -14.08 -6.44
C LEU A 251 -3.85 -14.41 -7.65
N ARG A 252 -3.29 -15.00 -8.70
CA ARG A 252 -4.04 -15.38 -9.91
C ARG A 252 -5.13 -16.42 -9.69
N GLN A 253 -4.98 -17.23 -8.65
CA GLN A 253 -5.96 -18.23 -8.25
C GLN A 253 -7.03 -17.67 -7.31
N ARG A 254 -6.94 -16.38 -6.95
CA ARG A 254 -7.80 -15.71 -5.95
C ARG A 254 -8.40 -14.44 -6.53
N PRO A 255 -9.46 -14.54 -7.36
CA PRO A 255 -10.11 -13.39 -7.97
C PRO A 255 -10.72 -12.42 -6.94
N ILE A 256 -10.87 -12.85 -5.69
CA ILE A 256 -11.39 -12.03 -4.59
C ILE A 256 -10.55 -10.76 -4.32
N PHE A 257 -9.27 -10.75 -4.70
CA PHE A 257 -8.42 -9.56 -4.57
C PHE A 257 -8.55 -8.59 -5.75
N GLY A 258 -9.39 -8.91 -6.75
CA GLY A 258 -9.60 -8.09 -7.93
C GLY A 258 -8.38 -8.04 -8.85
N ASN A 259 -8.28 -6.96 -9.64
CA ASN A 259 -7.19 -6.72 -10.58
C ASN A 259 -6.65 -5.29 -10.43
N PRO A 260 -6.04 -4.96 -9.28
CA PRO A 260 -5.35 -3.68 -9.06
C PRO A 260 -4.25 -3.48 -10.10
N ASP A 261 -3.76 -2.25 -10.22
CA ASP A 261 -2.61 -1.96 -11.07
C ASP A 261 -1.36 -2.63 -10.53
N PHE A 262 -1.24 -2.77 -9.21
CA PHE A 262 -0.09 -3.40 -8.58
C PHE A 262 -0.42 -4.00 -7.20
N PHE A 263 0.21 -5.14 -6.89
CA PHE A 263 0.16 -5.78 -5.58
C PHE A 263 1.50 -5.59 -4.86
N TYR A 264 1.47 -5.20 -3.59
CA TYR A 264 2.68 -5.05 -2.78
C TYR A 264 2.56 -5.84 -1.48
N LEU A 265 3.49 -6.75 -1.22
CA LEU A 265 3.57 -7.52 0.02
C LEU A 265 4.60 -6.90 0.96
N PHE A 266 4.14 -6.37 2.09
CA PHE A 266 5.05 -6.07 3.18
C PHE A 266 5.41 -7.34 3.95
N SER A 267 6.70 -7.54 4.16
CA SER A 267 7.20 -8.60 5.03
C SER A 267 7.79 -8.03 6.31
N GLY A 268 7.36 -8.57 7.45
CA GLY A 268 8.04 -8.36 8.73
C GLY A 268 9.28 -9.25 8.90
N ARG A 269 9.52 -10.17 7.95
CA ARG A 269 10.63 -11.13 7.94
C ARG A 269 11.80 -10.61 7.12
N ASP A 270 12.98 -11.13 7.39
CA ASP A 270 14.19 -10.73 6.68
C ASP A 270 14.26 -11.42 5.31
N LEU A 271 14.45 -10.64 4.26
CA LEU A 271 14.55 -11.07 2.88
C LEU A 271 16.00 -11.40 2.53
N ALA A 272 16.16 -12.24 1.51
CA ALA A 272 17.44 -12.54 0.90
C ALA A 272 17.28 -12.87 -0.59
N GLN A 273 18.37 -12.75 -1.34
CA GLN A 273 18.50 -13.22 -2.72
C GLN A 273 19.68 -14.17 -2.87
N VAL A 274 19.56 -15.14 -3.78
CA VAL A 274 20.67 -16.03 -4.12
C VAL A 274 21.47 -15.43 -5.27
N ASN A 275 22.73 -15.08 -4.98
CA ASN A 275 23.70 -14.56 -5.95
C ASN A 275 24.75 -15.64 -6.25
N GLY A 276 24.47 -16.45 -7.28
CA GLY A 276 25.29 -17.61 -7.62
C GLY A 276 25.23 -18.68 -6.53
N GLN A 277 26.32 -18.83 -5.78
CA GLN A 277 26.38 -19.75 -4.61
C GLN A 277 26.20 -19.03 -3.27
N ASN A 278 26.16 -17.69 -3.26
CA ASN A 278 26.08 -16.91 -2.04
C ASN A 278 24.64 -16.47 -1.76
N LEU A 279 24.28 -16.39 -0.48
CA LEU A 279 23.04 -15.79 -0.04
C LEU A 279 23.32 -14.33 0.35
N ASP A 280 22.71 -13.40 -0.36
CA ASP A 280 22.73 -11.98 0.00
C ASP A 280 21.56 -11.68 0.92
N ILE A 281 21.89 -11.38 2.18
CA ILE A 281 20.94 -11.10 3.27
C ILE A 281 20.71 -9.59 3.47
N THR A 282 21.22 -8.76 2.57
CA THR A 282 21.14 -7.29 2.66
C THR A 282 20.03 -6.71 1.80
N LEU A 283 19.34 -7.58 1.06
CA LEU A 283 18.16 -7.27 0.29
C LEU A 283 17.01 -6.86 1.21
N MET A 284 16.44 -5.68 0.98
CA MET A 284 15.24 -5.22 1.70
C MET A 284 13.97 -5.27 0.87
N GLY A 285 14.05 -5.39 -0.45
CA GLY A 285 12.89 -5.38 -1.33
C GLY A 285 13.21 -5.97 -2.68
N MET A 286 12.17 -6.37 -3.41
CA MET A 286 12.29 -6.82 -4.78
C MET A 286 10.98 -6.62 -5.54
N THR A 287 11.10 -6.09 -6.74
CA THR A 287 10.06 -6.14 -7.76
C THR A 287 10.65 -6.36 -9.15
N PHE A 288 9.77 -6.63 -10.11
CA PHE A 288 10.15 -6.60 -11.52
C PHE A 288 10.04 -5.16 -12.05
N ILE A 289 10.93 -4.80 -12.98
CA ILE A 289 10.92 -3.46 -13.56
C ILE A 289 9.83 -3.32 -14.62
N ALA A 290 9.12 -2.18 -14.62
CA ALA A 290 8.12 -1.81 -15.63
C ALA A 290 6.91 -2.77 -15.70
N VAL A 291 6.36 -3.15 -14.55
CA VAL A 291 5.28 -4.16 -14.45
C VAL A 291 3.97 -3.63 -13.87
N MET A 292 3.78 -2.31 -13.75
CA MET A 292 2.46 -1.75 -13.44
C MET A 292 1.41 -2.23 -14.46
N CYS A 293 0.32 -2.83 -13.98
CA CYS A 293 -0.69 -3.55 -14.77
C CYS A 293 -0.18 -4.72 -15.62
N GLY A 294 1.09 -5.09 -15.46
CA GLY A 294 1.67 -6.26 -16.09
C GLY A 294 1.11 -7.55 -15.48
N PHE A 295 1.38 -8.66 -16.15
CA PHE A 295 1.01 -9.99 -15.62
C PHE A 295 1.64 -10.24 -14.25
N ASN A 296 2.89 -9.84 -14.05
CA ASN A 296 3.66 -9.99 -12.82
C ASN A 296 3.72 -8.69 -12.01
N ASN A 297 2.60 -7.98 -11.88
CA ASN A 297 2.46 -6.71 -11.15
C ASN A 297 2.54 -6.88 -9.63
N VAL A 298 3.63 -7.48 -9.15
CA VAL A 298 3.88 -7.80 -7.74
C VAL A 298 5.21 -7.21 -7.28
N GLY A 299 5.26 -6.75 -6.03
CA GLY A 299 6.46 -6.38 -5.31
C GLY A 299 6.44 -6.94 -3.89
N ILE A 300 7.60 -7.15 -3.30
CA ILE A 300 7.77 -7.51 -1.89
C ILE A 300 8.81 -6.57 -1.26
N GLY A 301 8.60 -6.15 -0.02
CA GLY A 301 9.65 -5.45 0.71
C GLY A 301 9.47 -5.49 2.21
N GLU A 302 10.59 -5.35 2.90
CA GLU A 302 10.70 -5.37 4.33
C GLU A 302 10.14 -4.11 4.97
N ASP A 303 9.43 -4.31 6.06
CA ASP A 303 9.09 -3.25 6.98
C ASP A 303 8.96 -3.84 8.39
N LYS A 304 9.62 -3.21 9.36
CA LYS A 304 9.46 -3.55 10.77
C LYS A 304 8.36 -2.64 11.33
N PRO A 305 7.21 -3.21 11.79
CA PRO A 305 6.09 -2.41 12.26
C PRO A 305 6.50 -1.40 13.33
N GLY A 306 6.04 -0.16 13.21
CA GLY A 306 6.38 0.95 14.09
C GLY A 306 7.69 1.67 13.76
N THR A 307 8.52 1.20 12.82
CA THR A 307 9.76 1.90 12.45
C THR A 307 9.59 2.90 11.31
N TYR A 308 8.62 2.67 10.41
CA TYR A 308 8.42 3.41 9.16
C TYR A 308 9.58 3.27 8.15
N GLN A 309 10.49 2.30 8.33
CA GLN A 309 11.56 2.04 7.36
C GLN A 309 11.01 1.64 5.98
N GLY A 310 9.84 0.98 5.96
CA GLY A 310 9.19 0.54 4.74
C GLY A 310 8.82 1.67 3.78
N VAL A 311 8.76 2.93 4.24
CA VAL A 311 8.49 4.07 3.35
C VAL A 311 9.49 4.14 2.20
N ARG A 312 10.79 4.01 2.52
CA ARG A 312 11.84 4.09 1.51
C ARG A 312 11.85 2.85 0.61
N VAL A 313 11.77 1.66 1.22
CA VAL A 313 11.75 0.38 0.50
C VAL A 313 10.59 0.34 -0.50
N THR A 314 9.37 0.60 -0.04
CA THR A 314 8.19 0.58 -0.93
C THR A 314 8.28 1.63 -2.02
N ALA A 315 8.76 2.84 -1.74
CA ALA A 315 8.91 3.86 -2.77
C ALA A 315 9.96 3.47 -3.84
N HIS A 316 11.05 2.82 -3.43
CA HIS A 316 12.08 2.27 -4.32
C HIS A 316 11.50 1.17 -5.22
N GLU A 317 10.83 0.17 -4.63
CA GLU A 317 10.23 -0.92 -5.40
C GLU A 317 9.12 -0.43 -6.34
N LEU A 318 8.27 0.51 -5.91
CA LEU A 318 7.26 1.09 -6.80
C LEU A 318 7.89 1.88 -7.95
N ALA A 319 9.03 2.53 -7.74
CA ALA A 319 9.75 3.19 -8.82
C ALA A 319 10.32 2.20 -9.85
N HIS A 320 10.81 1.03 -9.42
CA HIS A 320 11.11 -0.07 -10.32
C HIS A 320 9.86 -0.53 -11.09
N ALA A 321 8.73 -0.75 -10.40
CA ALA A 321 7.47 -1.11 -11.04
C ALA A 321 7.02 -0.08 -12.09
N PHE A 322 7.37 1.20 -11.90
CA PHE A 322 7.12 2.31 -12.83
C PHE A 322 8.24 2.52 -13.87
N GLY A 323 9.21 1.61 -13.94
CA GLY A 323 10.19 1.53 -15.02
C GLY A 323 11.55 2.13 -14.72
N CYS A 324 11.84 2.56 -13.49
CA CYS A 324 13.18 3.01 -13.11
C CYS A 324 14.14 1.81 -13.00
N VAL A 325 15.34 1.97 -13.54
CA VAL A 325 16.53 1.19 -13.14
C VAL A 325 17.23 1.90 -11.98
N HIS A 326 18.25 1.26 -11.39
CA HIS A 326 19.08 1.95 -10.41
C HIS A 326 19.81 3.16 -11.03
N ASP A 327 20.17 4.11 -10.19
CA ASP A 327 21.01 5.24 -10.61
C ASP A 327 22.39 4.72 -11.08
N GLY A 328 22.90 5.23 -12.21
CA GLY A 328 24.11 4.69 -12.86
C GLY A 328 23.91 3.49 -13.79
N GLU A 329 22.72 2.87 -13.84
CA GLU A 329 22.47 1.73 -14.72
C GLU A 329 22.12 2.10 -16.17
N GLY A 330 22.33 1.15 -17.09
CA GLY A 330 22.05 1.32 -18.52
C GLY A 330 20.57 1.20 -18.88
N PRO A 331 20.20 1.52 -20.13
CA PRO A 331 18.82 1.41 -20.60
C PRO A 331 18.35 -0.05 -20.73
N LEU A 332 17.05 -0.27 -20.54
CA LEU A 332 16.41 -1.59 -20.69
C LEU A 332 15.93 -1.82 -22.12
N ALA A 333 16.54 -2.77 -22.83
CA ALA A 333 16.27 -3.02 -24.25
C ALA A 333 14.82 -3.42 -24.60
N HIS A 334 14.04 -3.92 -23.63
CA HIS A 334 12.65 -4.33 -23.85
C HIS A 334 11.64 -3.18 -23.69
N ILE A 335 12.09 -2.02 -23.20
CA ILE A 335 11.27 -0.81 -23.06
C ILE A 335 11.71 0.19 -24.15
N PRO A 336 10.86 0.48 -25.16
CA PRO A 336 11.19 1.43 -26.21
C PRO A 336 11.61 2.79 -25.67
N ASN A 337 12.73 3.32 -26.19
CA ASN A 337 13.29 4.62 -25.83
C ASN A 337 13.60 4.79 -24.32
N HIS A 338 13.81 3.70 -23.59
CA HIS A 338 14.23 3.77 -22.20
C HIS A 338 15.62 4.40 -22.11
N PRO A 339 15.79 5.48 -21.34
CA PRO A 339 17.05 6.25 -21.32
C PRO A 339 18.10 5.66 -20.39
N GLY A 340 17.71 4.76 -19.46
CA GLY A 340 18.56 4.37 -18.33
C GLY A 340 18.90 5.52 -17.40
N SER A 341 19.96 5.35 -16.62
CA SER A 341 20.44 6.28 -15.58
C SER A 341 21.94 6.55 -15.65
N LYS A 342 22.62 6.31 -16.79
CA LYS A 342 24.07 6.57 -16.96
C LYS A 342 24.46 8.05 -17.10
N PHE A 343 23.50 8.96 -17.00
CA PHE A 343 23.78 10.40 -17.08
C PHE A 343 24.49 10.88 -15.81
N PRO A 344 25.45 11.82 -15.89
CA PRO A 344 26.22 12.29 -14.73
C PRO A 344 25.38 12.79 -13.56
N GLU A 345 24.23 13.42 -13.82
CA GLU A 345 23.29 13.91 -12.81
C GLU A 345 22.64 12.78 -11.97
N CYS A 346 22.68 11.55 -12.45
CA CYS A 346 22.09 10.35 -11.83
C CYS A 346 23.17 9.32 -11.50
N ALA A 347 24.38 9.77 -11.23
CA ALA A 347 25.45 8.90 -10.77
C ALA A 347 25.06 8.27 -9.41
N TRP A 348 25.38 6.99 -9.22
CA TRP A 348 25.03 6.20 -8.04
C TRP A 348 25.44 6.89 -6.73
N GLU A 349 26.64 7.48 -6.71
CA GLU A 349 27.22 8.19 -5.58
C GLU A 349 26.43 9.43 -5.15
N HIS A 350 25.50 9.92 -5.97
CA HIS A 350 24.63 11.02 -5.57
C HIS A 350 23.67 10.65 -4.45
N GLY A 351 23.39 9.37 -4.21
CA GLY A 351 22.58 8.95 -3.06
C GLY A 351 21.09 9.23 -3.24
N TYR A 352 20.57 9.24 -4.47
CA TYR A 352 19.13 9.37 -4.72
C TYR A 352 18.39 8.06 -4.34
N MET A 353 17.05 8.09 -4.33
CA MET A 353 16.21 6.96 -3.90
C MET A 353 16.51 5.65 -4.64
N MET A 354 16.90 5.71 -5.92
CA MET A 354 17.28 4.52 -6.71
C MET A 354 18.75 4.10 -6.52
N SER A 355 19.34 4.53 -5.41
CA SER A 355 20.63 4.08 -4.91
C SER A 355 20.54 3.62 -3.45
N TYR A 356 21.51 2.83 -3.01
CA TYR A 356 21.60 2.36 -1.63
C TYR A 356 22.40 3.31 -0.72
N ILE A 357 22.88 4.45 -1.24
CA ILE A 357 23.73 5.38 -0.49
C ILE A 357 22.87 6.36 0.30
N GLU A 358 23.03 6.32 1.62
CA GLU A 358 22.36 7.20 2.57
C GLU A 358 23.36 8.19 3.17
N LYS A 359 23.48 9.36 2.54
CA LYS A 359 24.39 10.43 3.02
C LYS A 359 23.69 11.74 3.34
N ASP A 360 22.56 12.01 2.68
CA ASP A 360 21.79 13.24 2.80
C ASP A 360 20.33 13.00 2.39
N THR A 361 19.52 14.07 2.35
CA THR A 361 18.08 14.00 2.07
C THR A 361 17.75 13.47 0.67
N LYS A 362 18.70 13.43 -0.28
CA LYS A 362 18.47 12.88 -1.62
C LYS A 362 18.03 11.43 -1.60
N THR A 363 18.35 10.66 -0.56
CA THR A 363 17.91 9.25 -0.43
C THR A 363 16.38 9.11 -0.43
N PHE A 364 15.66 10.18 -0.13
CA PHE A 364 14.19 10.25 -0.16
C PHE A 364 13.64 10.88 -1.45
N HIS A 365 14.48 11.18 -2.44
CA HIS A 365 14.12 11.87 -3.67
C HIS A 365 14.48 11.03 -4.90
N PHE A 366 13.62 11.02 -5.91
CA PHE A 366 13.94 10.43 -7.21
C PHE A 366 14.92 11.31 -8.00
N SER A 367 15.92 10.68 -8.63
CA SER A 367 16.81 11.35 -9.58
C SER A 367 16.05 11.85 -10.82
N PRO A 368 16.59 12.84 -11.56
CA PRO A 368 16.01 13.26 -12.85
C PRO A 368 15.85 12.10 -13.84
N CYS A 369 16.74 11.11 -13.82
CA CYS A 369 16.68 9.96 -14.72
C CYS A 369 15.54 9.02 -14.38
N CYS A 370 15.30 8.72 -13.09
CA CYS A 370 14.15 7.91 -12.71
C CYS A 370 12.83 8.59 -13.10
N LYS A 371 12.71 9.91 -12.87
CA LYS A 371 11.52 10.68 -13.32
C LYS A 371 11.31 10.60 -14.84
N LEU A 372 12.39 10.70 -15.63
CA LEU A 372 12.32 10.57 -17.08
C LEU A 372 11.92 9.14 -17.52
N GLN A 373 12.42 8.11 -16.83
CA GLN A 373 12.07 6.72 -17.10
C GLN A 373 10.59 6.44 -16.82
N MET A 374 10.05 6.94 -15.69
CA MET A 374 8.61 6.87 -15.41
C MET A 374 7.79 7.50 -16.52
N LYS A 375 8.17 8.71 -16.97
CA LYS A 375 7.51 9.40 -18.08
C LYS A 375 7.52 8.61 -19.39
N VAL A 376 8.64 7.96 -19.71
CA VAL A 376 8.76 7.09 -20.89
C VAL A 376 7.85 5.87 -20.73
N TYR A 377 7.89 5.20 -19.59
CA TYR A 377 7.10 4.00 -19.33
C TYR A 377 5.59 4.26 -19.35
N PHE A 378 5.11 5.30 -18.67
CA PHE A 378 3.67 5.60 -18.61
C PHE A 378 3.05 5.91 -19.98
N ARG A 379 3.84 6.39 -20.93
CA ARG A 379 3.38 6.59 -22.33
C ARG A 379 3.11 5.28 -23.07
N LEU A 380 3.71 4.19 -22.63
CA LEU A 380 3.56 2.85 -23.20
C LEU A 380 2.36 2.09 -22.62
N LEU A 381 1.79 2.56 -21.52
CA LEU A 381 0.67 1.90 -20.85
C LEU A 381 -0.65 2.04 -21.62
N LEU A 382 -1.38 0.93 -21.68
CA LEU A 382 -2.70 0.87 -22.29
C LEU A 382 -3.71 1.74 -21.53
N PRO A 383 -4.74 2.29 -22.19
CA PRO A 383 -5.78 3.08 -21.54
C PRO A 383 -6.40 2.40 -20.32
N ASP A 384 -6.65 1.09 -20.39
CA ASP A 384 -7.23 0.30 -19.30
C ASP A 384 -6.35 0.26 -18.05
N CYS A 385 -5.04 0.38 -18.19
CA CYS A 385 -4.11 0.47 -17.06
C CYS A 385 -4.12 1.86 -16.41
N LEU A 386 -4.39 2.91 -17.20
CA LEU A 386 -4.45 4.29 -16.71
C LEU A 386 -5.85 4.67 -16.22
N ALA A 387 -6.85 3.83 -16.48
CA ALA A 387 -8.19 4.00 -15.98
C ALA A 387 -8.21 3.70 -14.48
N ILE A 388 -8.83 4.59 -13.71
CA ILE A 388 -9.24 4.28 -12.34
C ILE A 388 -10.30 3.16 -12.45
N LYS A 389 -9.97 1.95 -12.00
CA LYS A 389 -10.84 0.76 -12.04
C LYS A 389 -11.68 0.65 -10.78
N PHE A 390 -11.14 1.12 -9.65
CA PHE A 390 -11.82 1.19 -8.36
C PHE A 390 -12.37 2.62 -8.15
N ARG A 391 -13.25 3.02 -9.07
CA ARG A 391 -14.03 4.25 -8.94
C ARG A 391 -15.12 4.07 -7.89
N TYR A 392 -15.22 5.09 -7.04
CA TYR A 392 -16.44 5.74 -6.59
C TYR A 392 -17.69 4.85 -6.42
N ASP A 393 -18.11 4.73 -5.16
CA ASP A 393 -19.25 4.00 -4.61
C ASP A 393 -20.17 3.20 -5.57
N TYR A 394 -20.07 1.87 -5.47
CA TYR A 394 -20.99 0.92 -6.12
C TYR A 394 -22.46 1.10 -5.67
N LEU A 395 -22.70 1.84 -4.56
CA LEU A 395 -24.01 2.12 -3.98
C LEU A 395 -24.61 3.47 -4.43
N ILE A 396 -23.82 4.43 -4.93
CA ILE A 396 -24.34 5.75 -5.35
C ILE A 396 -24.55 5.84 -6.87
N ASN A 397 -23.77 5.11 -7.67
CA ASN A 397 -23.80 5.26 -9.14
C ASN A 397 -24.14 3.99 -9.92
N SER A 398 -24.58 2.93 -9.25
CA SER A 398 -25.36 1.92 -9.96
C SER A 398 -26.74 2.51 -10.25
N GLU A 399 -27.35 2.16 -11.37
CA GLU A 399 -28.71 2.53 -11.75
C GLU A 399 -29.77 1.89 -10.80
N ASN A 400 -29.62 2.06 -9.49
CA ASN A 400 -30.27 1.29 -8.43
C ASN A 400 -30.03 -0.24 -8.54
N LYS A 401 -28.84 -0.67 -8.98
CA LYS A 401 -28.53 -2.11 -9.17
C LYS A 401 -27.33 -2.58 -8.35
N LEU A 402 -27.45 -3.72 -7.71
CA LEU A 402 -26.54 -4.25 -6.69
C LEU A 402 -26.09 -5.65 -7.06
N PRO A 403 -25.09 -6.23 -6.37
CA PRO A 403 -24.62 -7.59 -6.66
C PRO A 403 -25.74 -8.64 -6.73
N GLY A 404 -26.81 -8.45 -5.95
CA GLY A 404 -28.01 -9.26 -5.95
C GLY A 404 -28.91 -9.10 -7.18
N ASP A 405 -28.89 -7.95 -7.84
CA ASP A 405 -29.66 -7.69 -9.07
C ASP A 405 -29.05 -8.40 -10.30
N TYR A 406 -27.78 -8.78 -10.22
CA TYR A 406 -27.06 -9.57 -11.24
C TYR A 406 -26.76 -11.00 -10.77
N PHE A 407 -27.42 -11.46 -9.71
CA PHE A 407 -27.08 -12.70 -9.04
C PHE A 407 -27.37 -13.94 -9.88
N ASP A 408 -26.31 -14.63 -10.30
CA ASP A 408 -26.38 -16.00 -10.79
C ASP A 408 -26.03 -16.97 -9.66
N GLY A 409 -27.06 -17.62 -9.11
CA GLY A 409 -26.89 -18.56 -8.01
C GLY A 409 -25.96 -19.73 -8.34
N ASN A 410 -26.00 -20.28 -9.56
CA ASN A 410 -25.17 -21.44 -9.91
C ASN A 410 -23.70 -21.05 -10.00
N LEU A 411 -23.42 -19.90 -10.61
CA LEU A 411 -22.08 -19.34 -10.63
C LEU A 411 -21.58 -19.03 -9.21
N PHE A 412 -22.44 -18.43 -8.37
CA PHE A 412 -22.14 -18.17 -6.97
C PHE A 412 -21.75 -19.45 -6.22
N CYS A 413 -22.55 -20.52 -6.32
CA CYS A 413 -22.29 -21.77 -5.62
C CYS A 413 -21.01 -22.48 -6.08
N LYS A 414 -20.76 -22.52 -7.40
CA LYS A 414 -19.53 -23.12 -7.95
C LYS A 414 -18.28 -22.34 -7.56
N THR A 415 -18.39 -21.00 -7.50
CA THR A 415 -17.27 -20.13 -7.10
C THR A 415 -16.94 -20.28 -5.62
N HIS A 416 -17.94 -20.41 -4.75
CA HIS A 416 -17.73 -20.58 -3.31
C HIS A 416 -17.31 -22.01 -2.91
N HIS A 417 -17.59 -23.00 -3.75
CA HIS A 417 -17.26 -24.41 -3.51
C HIS A 417 -16.57 -25.05 -4.72
N PRO A 418 -15.36 -24.58 -5.10
CA PRO A 418 -14.67 -25.01 -6.33
C PRO A 418 -14.25 -26.48 -6.28
N SER A 419 -14.12 -27.07 -5.09
CA SER A 419 -13.82 -28.49 -4.86
C SER A 419 -15.03 -29.41 -5.05
N LEU A 420 -16.23 -28.87 -5.29
CA LEU A 420 -17.47 -29.62 -5.49
C LEU A 420 -18.05 -29.32 -6.89
N PRO A 421 -17.58 -30.02 -7.95
CA PRO A 421 -17.94 -29.70 -9.34
C PRO A 421 -19.45 -29.78 -9.64
N SER A 422 -20.17 -30.61 -8.88
CA SER A 422 -21.60 -30.85 -9.02
C SER A 422 -22.47 -29.97 -8.12
N ILE A 423 -21.88 -29.03 -7.37
CA ILE A 423 -22.65 -28.09 -6.56
C ILE A 423 -23.44 -27.12 -7.44
N PHE A 424 -24.66 -26.83 -7.01
CA PHE A 424 -25.58 -25.95 -7.73
C PHE A 424 -26.41 -25.13 -6.75
N TYR A 425 -27.08 -24.11 -7.28
CA TYR A 425 -28.03 -23.31 -6.54
C TYR A 425 -29.43 -23.89 -6.71
N PRO A 426 -30.05 -24.42 -5.63
CA PRO A 426 -31.41 -24.92 -5.69
C PRO A 426 -32.40 -23.76 -5.92
N GLN A 427 -33.40 -24.02 -6.76
CA GLN A 427 -34.55 -23.15 -6.98
C GLN A 427 -35.82 -23.98 -6.69
N PRO A 428 -36.73 -23.51 -5.82
CA PRO A 428 -36.65 -22.29 -5.02
C PRO A 428 -35.68 -22.43 -3.81
N GLN A 429 -35.25 -21.29 -3.26
CA GLN A 429 -34.62 -21.22 -1.92
C GLN A 429 -35.68 -21.23 -0.81
N ASP A 430 -35.25 -21.48 0.43
CA ASP A 430 -36.13 -21.36 1.59
C ASP A 430 -36.45 -19.86 1.86
N PRO A 431 -37.73 -19.46 1.87
CA PRO A 431 -38.12 -18.07 2.14
C PRO A 431 -37.69 -17.56 3.52
N LEU A 432 -37.62 -18.41 4.55
CA LEU A 432 -37.20 -18.02 5.89
C LEU A 432 -35.69 -17.76 5.97
N ASP A 433 -34.90 -18.48 5.17
CA ASP A 433 -33.47 -18.21 5.00
C ASP A 433 -33.27 -16.90 4.23
N LEU A 434 -34.03 -16.68 3.15
CA LEU A 434 -33.96 -15.44 2.38
C LEU A 434 -34.31 -14.20 3.21
N LEU A 435 -35.32 -14.26 4.09
CA LEU A 435 -35.64 -13.18 5.04
C LEU A 435 -34.50 -12.86 6.02
N GLN A 436 -33.58 -13.79 6.24
CA GLN A 436 -32.36 -13.60 7.01
C GLN A 436 -31.14 -13.35 6.12
N CYS A 437 -31.36 -13.10 4.83
CA CYS A 437 -30.32 -12.93 3.83
C CYS A 437 -29.33 -14.09 3.79
N LYS A 438 -29.89 -15.30 3.80
CA LYS A 438 -29.16 -16.55 3.62
C LYS A 438 -29.65 -17.27 2.38
N ILE A 439 -28.71 -17.90 1.69
CA ILE A 439 -28.95 -18.78 0.55
C ILE A 439 -28.21 -20.09 0.76
N GLN A 440 -28.74 -21.16 0.19
CA GLN A 440 -28.17 -22.50 0.28
C GLN A 440 -27.58 -22.89 -1.07
N CYS A 441 -26.37 -23.42 -1.07
CA CYS A 441 -25.81 -24.18 -2.18
C CYS A 441 -25.95 -25.67 -1.91
N ARG A 442 -26.20 -26.48 -2.94
CA ARG A 442 -26.60 -27.88 -2.78
C ARG A 442 -25.75 -28.78 -3.65
N VAL A 443 -25.34 -29.92 -3.10
CA VAL A 443 -24.69 -31.00 -3.86
C VAL A 443 -25.45 -32.31 -3.65
N ARG A 444 -25.61 -33.10 -4.72
CA ARG A 444 -26.25 -34.41 -4.64
C ARG A 444 -25.24 -35.44 -4.13
N THR A 445 -25.63 -36.24 -3.15
CA THR A 445 -24.81 -37.35 -2.65
C THR A 445 -25.38 -38.65 -3.15
N ASP A 446 -24.72 -39.25 -4.13
CA ASP A 446 -25.10 -40.52 -4.73
C ASP A 446 -24.43 -41.67 -3.95
N ALA A 447 -24.69 -41.75 -2.66
CA ALA A 447 -24.23 -42.86 -1.84
C ALA A 447 -25.41 -43.81 -1.60
N TYR A 448 -25.33 -45.02 -2.15
CA TYR A 448 -26.23 -46.16 -1.86
C TYR A 448 -27.69 -46.05 -2.32
N GLY A 449 -27.99 -45.39 -3.44
CA GLY A 449 -29.30 -45.46 -4.08
C GLY A 449 -30.44 -44.72 -3.36
N TYR A 450 -30.17 -44.11 -2.21
CA TYR A 450 -31.03 -43.12 -1.58
C TYR A 450 -30.50 -41.72 -1.92
N GLY A 451 -31.23 -40.99 -2.78
CA GLY A 451 -30.83 -39.65 -3.22
C GLY A 451 -30.83 -38.66 -2.06
N GLY A 452 -29.66 -38.43 -1.46
CA GLY A 452 -29.42 -37.43 -0.43
C GLY A 452 -28.87 -36.13 -0.99
N TYR A 453 -28.98 -35.06 -0.20
CA TYR A 453 -28.40 -33.76 -0.54
C TYR A 453 -27.70 -33.14 0.67
N ILE A 454 -26.54 -32.56 0.43
CA ILE A 454 -25.84 -31.72 1.41
C ILE A 454 -26.07 -30.26 1.03
N PHE A 455 -26.40 -29.45 2.03
CA PHE A 455 -26.66 -28.02 1.90
C PHE A 455 -25.53 -27.23 2.55
N TYR A 456 -25.14 -26.14 1.89
CA TYR A 456 -24.09 -25.22 2.34
C TYR A 456 -24.68 -23.80 2.42
N PRO A 457 -24.90 -23.28 3.63
CA PRO A 457 -25.46 -21.95 3.82
C PRO A 457 -24.42 -20.86 3.54
N HIS A 458 -24.86 -19.78 2.92
CA HIS A 458 -24.07 -18.57 2.68
C HIS A 458 -24.93 -17.33 2.91
N PHE A 459 -24.29 -16.19 3.16
CA PHE A 459 -24.99 -14.91 3.11
C PHE A 459 -25.33 -14.54 1.67
N ALA A 460 -26.55 -14.05 1.48
CA ALA A 460 -27.02 -13.48 0.24
C ALA A 460 -26.23 -12.19 -0.07
N PRO A 461 -25.86 -11.96 -1.35
CA PRO A 461 -25.26 -10.69 -1.75
C PRO A 461 -26.22 -9.52 -1.56
N GLU A 462 -25.65 -8.33 -1.37
CA GLU A 462 -26.37 -7.06 -1.28
C GLU A 462 -27.29 -6.86 -2.48
N GLY A 463 -28.54 -6.48 -2.24
CA GLY A 463 -29.57 -6.31 -3.26
C GLY A 463 -30.25 -7.59 -3.72
N LEU A 464 -29.94 -8.76 -3.14
CA LEU A 464 -30.69 -9.97 -3.51
C LEU A 464 -32.10 -9.85 -2.96
N THR A 465 -33.10 -10.07 -3.79
CA THR A 465 -34.50 -10.16 -3.38
C THR A 465 -34.68 -11.17 -2.25
N CYS A 466 -35.11 -10.68 -1.08
CA CYS A 466 -35.36 -11.49 0.11
C CYS A 466 -36.84 -11.68 0.43
N TYR A 467 -37.70 -10.80 -0.08
CA TYR A 467 -39.16 -10.92 0.05
C TYR A 467 -39.88 -10.32 -1.17
N GLY A 468 -40.03 -11.12 -2.22
CA GLY A 468 -40.62 -10.67 -3.49
C GLY A 468 -39.98 -9.37 -4.01
N GLU A 469 -40.68 -8.61 -4.84
CA GLU A 469 -40.15 -7.32 -5.35
C GLU A 469 -40.26 -6.18 -4.32
N ARG A 470 -40.36 -6.47 -3.02
CA ARG A 470 -40.63 -5.49 -1.95
C ARG A 470 -39.53 -5.39 -0.90
N ALA A 471 -38.58 -6.32 -0.89
CA ALA A 471 -37.44 -6.28 0.02
C ALA A 471 -36.20 -6.95 -0.58
N THR A 472 -35.03 -6.42 -0.23
CA THR A 472 -33.71 -6.89 -0.66
C THR A 472 -32.79 -7.01 0.54
N CYS A 473 -31.78 -7.85 0.40
CA CYS A 473 -30.73 -7.99 1.38
C CYS A 473 -29.84 -6.75 1.45
N ARG A 474 -29.74 -6.16 2.64
CA ARG A 474 -28.95 -4.97 2.94
C ARG A 474 -28.22 -5.15 4.25
N HIS A 475 -26.89 -5.08 4.20
CA HIS A 475 -26.01 -5.30 5.35
C HIS A 475 -26.29 -6.60 6.10
N GLY A 476 -26.68 -7.66 5.37
CA GLY A 476 -27.04 -8.96 5.95
C GLY A 476 -28.45 -9.03 6.56
N GLU A 477 -29.29 -8.02 6.37
CA GLU A 477 -30.69 -8.00 6.84
C GLU A 477 -31.65 -7.81 5.65
N CYS A 478 -32.80 -8.47 5.68
CA CYS A 478 -33.84 -8.23 4.67
C CYS A 478 -34.54 -6.90 4.97
N ARG A 479 -34.33 -5.90 4.11
CA ARG A 479 -34.90 -4.55 4.29
C ARG A 479 -35.98 -4.27 3.25
N PHE A 480 -37.14 -3.89 3.76
CA PHE A 480 -38.28 -3.40 2.99
C PHE A 480 -38.04 -1.93 2.60
N TRP A 481 -38.58 -1.51 1.46
CA TRP A 481 -38.63 -0.12 1.03
C TRP A 481 -40.07 0.35 0.81
#